data_AF-A0A914S2E5-F1
#
_entry.id   AF-A0A914S2E5-F1
#
_cell.length_a   1.000
_cell.length_b   1.000
_cell.length_c   1.000
_cell.angle_alpha   90.00
_cell.angle_beta   90.00
_cell.angle_gamma   90.00
#
_symmetry.space_group_name_H-M   'P 1'
#
loop_
_entity.id
_entity.type
_entity.pdbx_description
1 polymer ?
#
loop_
_entity_poly.entity_id
_entity_poly.type
_entity_poly.pdbx_seq_one_letter_code
_entity_poly.pdbx_strand_id
1 'polypeptide(L)'
;LFFQVVGPFYGFWQSFSTARSFVWLDKYDIREARNRYVVRAMEKENKKLRDAGKKERNEQIRNLVAFVRRRDERVQRYKKVLEEQTHLENLREIEEALDAEFGDESALAENGQEDVDGNRLLYCIVCEKAFRTDQKADARAKKSRKQKRRERKKAELSLDGEDNSDDAVVEFVFLGLFEVLIETKN
;
A
#
# COMPACT_ATOMS: atom_id res chain seq x y z
N LEU A 1 8.74 -24.71 -11.41
CA LEU A 1 7.68 -25.48 -10.71
C LEU A 1 6.35 -24.72 -10.58
N PHE A 2 6.33 -23.45 -10.14
CA PHE A 2 5.08 -22.69 -9.98
C PHE A 2 4.23 -22.63 -11.27
N PHE A 3 4.83 -22.20 -12.38
CA PHE A 3 4.16 -22.11 -13.68
C PHE A 3 3.76 -23.45 -14.30
N GLN A 4 4.43 -24.54 -13.94
CA GLN A 4 4.16 -25.87 -14.51
C GLN A 4 3.06 -26.62 -13.77
N VAL A 5 2.89 -26.34 -12.46
CA VAL A 5 1.96 -27.11 -11.61
C VAL A 5 0.90 -26.21 -10.99
N VAL A 6 1.31 -25.14 -10.32
CA VAL A 6 0.39 -24.30 -9.53
C VAL A 6 -0.48 -23.41 -10.43
N GLY A 7 0.11 -22.83 -11.49
CA GLY A 7 -0.61 -22.02 -12.47
C GLY A 7 -1.75 -22.79 -13.16
N PRO A 8 -1.47 -23.91 -13.85
CA PRO A 8 -2.49 -24.70 -14.53
C PRO A 8 -3.58 -25.22 -13.59
N PHE A 9 -3.21 -25.67 -12.38
CA PHE A 9 -4.15 -26.10 -11.36
C PHE A 9 -5.16 -25.01 -11.03
N TYR A 10 -4.70 -23.83 -10.64
CA TYR A 10 -5.60 -22.74 -10.27
C TYR A 10 -6.34 -22.15 -11.46
N GLY A 11 -5.77 -22.19 -12.67
CA GLY A 11 -6.46 -21.79 -13.90
C GLY A 11 -7.70 -22.64 -14.19
N PHE A 12 -7.57 -23.97 -14.08
CA PHE A 12 -8.71 -24.88 -14.23
C PHE A 12 -9.77 -24.64 -13.14
N TRP A 13 -9.36 -24.58 -11.88
CA TRP A 13 -10.29 -24.50 -10.76
C TRP A 13 -10.98 -23.13 -10.61
N GLN A 14 -10.34 -22.03 -11.02
CA GLN A 14 -10.99 -20.71 -11.05
C GLN A 14 -12.05 -20.62 -12.16
N SER A 15 -11.83 -21.33 -13.27
CA SER A 15 -12.79 -21.43 -14.37
C SER A 15 -13.75 -22.63 -14.25
N PHE A 16 -13.79 -23.28 -13.08
CA PHE A 16 -14.60 -24.48 -12.88
C PHE A 16 -16.07 -24.26 -13.27
N SER A 17 -16.63 -25.27 -13.94
CA SER A 17 -18.04 -25.37 -14.24
C SER A 17 -18.53 -26.80 -14.02
N THR A 18 -19.68 -26.93 -13.35
CA THR A 18 -20.29 -28.23 -13.08
C THR A 18 -20.96 -28.82 -14.32
N ALA A 19 -20.72 -30.11 -14.60
CA ALA A 19 -21.43 -30.89 -15.62
C ALA A 19 -22.77 -31.44 -15.11
N ARG A 20 -23.11 -31.21 -13.84
CA ARG A 20 -24.33 -31.74 -13.23
C ARG A 20 -25.57 -31.07 -13.85
N SER A 21 -26.63 -31.86 -14.06
CA SER A 21 -27.79 -31.43 -14.85
C SER A 21 -28.76 -30.50 -14.10
N PHE A 22 -28.90 -30.66 -12.78
CA PHE A 22 -29.84 -29.92 -11.90
C PHE A 22 -31.33 -30.13 -12.23
N VAL A 23 -31.68 -31.18 -12.97
CA VAL A 23 -33.08 -31.45 -13.38
C VAL A 23 -34.03 -31.64 -12.19
N TRP A 24 -33.56 -32.08 -11.03
CA TRP A 24 -34.40 -32.20 -9.83
C TRP A 24 -34.83 -30.85 -9.24
N LEU A 25 -34.31 -29.72 -9.74
CA LEU A 25 -34.79 -28.38 -9.41
C LEU A 25 -35.94 -27.92 -10.30
N ASP A 26 -36.31 -28.70 -11.32
CA ASP A 26 -37.42 -28.37 -12.22
C ASP A 26 -38.73 -28.32 -11.41
N LYS A 27 -39.47 -27.21 -11.56
CA LYS A 27 -40.72 -26.98 -10.84
C LYS A 27 -41.94 -27.52 -11.58
N TYR A 28 -41.88 -27.52 -12.92
CA TYR A 28 -42.99 -27.96 -13.77
C TYR A 28 -42.60 -29.20 -14.57
N ASP A 29 -43.51 -30.16 -14.69
CA ASP A 29 -43.37 -31.21 -15.69
C ASP A 29 -43.88 -30.69 -17.05
N ILE A 30 -42.98 -30.64 -18.05
CA ILE A 30 -43.29 -30.21 -19.41
C ILE A 30 -44.36 -31.09 -20.10
N ARG A 31 -44.57 -32.33 -19.61
CA ARG A 31 -45.57 -33.27 -20.12
C ARG A 31 -47.00 -32.88 -19.77
N GLU A 32 -47.18 -32.07 -18.71
CA GLU A 32 -48.49 -31.60 -18.25
C GLU A 32 -48.97 -30.35 -18.99
N ALA A 33 -48.14 -29.78 -19.86
CA ALA A 33 -48.45 -28.54 -20.56
C ALA A 33 -49.61 -28.71 -21.56
N ARG A 34 -50.59 -27.80 -21.49
CA ARG A 34 -51.79 -27.83 -22.34
C ARG A 34 -51.54 -27.48 -23.81
N ASN A 35 -50.49 -26.71 -24.11
CA ASN A 35 -50.12 -26.32 -25.46
C ASN A 35 -48.64 -25.91 -25.54
N ARG A 36 -48.16 -25.66 -26.76
CA ARG A 36 -46.75 -25.29 -27.04
C ARG A 36 -46.31 -24.00 -26.35
N TYR A 37 -47.20 -23.02 -26.14
CA TYR A 37 -46.86 -21.78 -25.46
C TYR A 37 -46.59 -22.02 -23.97
N VAL A 38 -47.39 -22.88 -23.34
CA VAL A 38 -47.21 -23.30 -21.94
C VAL A 38 -45.92 -24.12 -21.80
N VAL A 39 -45.62 -25.04 -22.71
CA VAL A 39 -44.34 -25.79 -22.73
C VAL A 39 -43.15 -24.84 -22.68
N ARG A 40 -43.11 -23.85 -23.57
CA ARG A 40 -42.00 -22.87 -23.63
C ARG A 40 -41.89 -22.04 -22.36
N ALA A 41 -43.01 -21.65 -21.76
CA ALA A 41 -43.02 -20.92 -20.50
C ALA A 41 -42.45 -21.78 -19.35
N MET A 42 -42.91 -23.03 -19.25
CA MET A 42 -42.42 -24.00 -18.26
C MET A 42 -40.93 -24.31 -18.43
N GLU A 43 -40.47 -24.60 -19.66
CA GLU A 43 -39.05 -24.83 -19.96
C GLU A 43 -38.18 -23.63 -19.60
N LYS A 44 -38.67 -22.41 -19.85
CA LYS A 44 -37.96 -21.18 -19.49
C LYS A 44 -37.84 -21.03 -17.97
N GLU A 45 -38.90 -21.33 -17.22
CA GLU A 45 -38.86 -21.28 -15.75
C GLU A 45 -37.95 -22.38 -15.18
N ASN A 46 -38.06 -23.62 -15.65
CA ASN A 46 -37.18 -24.71 -15.24
C ASN A 46 -35.71 -24.41 -15.58
N LYS A 47 -35.42 -23.88 -16.78
CA LYS A 47 -34.07 -23.49 -17.16
C LYS A 47 -33.50 -22.45 -16.20
N LYS A 48 -34.28 -21.44 -15.79
CA LYS A 48 -33.83 -20.45 -14.80
C LYS A 48 -33.45 -21.11 -13.46
N LEU A 49 -34.24 -22.08 -12.99
CA LEU A 49 -33.96 -22.79 -11.74
C LEU A 49 -32.67 -23.63 -11.85
N ARG A 50 -32.48 -24.34 -12.97
CA ARG A 50 -31.25 -25.10 -13.22
C ARG A 50 -30.03 -24.20 -13.34
N ASP A 51 -30.15 -23.10 -14.07
CA ASP A 51 -29.05 -22.14 -14.26
C ASP A 51 -28.68 -21.47 -12.93
N ALA A 52 -29.66 -21.16 -12.07
CA ALA A 52 -29.42 -20.67 -10.72
C ALA A 52 -28.67 -21.70 -9.85
N GLY A 53 -29.12 -22.96 -9.84
CA GLY A 53 -28.42 -24.02 -9.09
C GLY A 53 -27.00 -24.30 -9.60
N LYS A 54 -26.79 -24.26 -10.91
CA LYS A 54 -25.45 -24.34 -11.52
C LYS A 54 -24.57 -23.17 -11.11
N LYS A 55 -25.12 -21.95 -11.15
CA LYS A 55 -24.41 -20.72 -10.75
C LYS A 55 -23.96 -20.82 -9.29
N GLU A 56 -24.87 -21.15 -8.39
CA GLU A 56 -24.58 -21.29 -6.96
C GLU A 56 -23.48 -22.32 -6.71
N ARG A 57 -23.58 -23.52 -7.30
CA ARG A 57 -22.56 -24.56 -7.14
C ARG A 57 -21.19 -24.12 -7.67
N ASN A 58 -21.16 -23.45 -8.82
CA ASN A 58 -19.91 -22.96 -9.39
C ASN A 58 -19.30 -21.85 -8.52
N GLU A 59 -20.11 -20.94 -7.99
CA GLU A 59 -19.67 -19.90 -7.06
C GLU A 59 -19.13 -20.49 -5.76
N GLN A 60 -19.81 -21.48 -5.16
CA GLN A 60 -19.32 -22.20 -3.98
C GLN A 60 -17.92 -22.79 -4.22
N ILE A 61 -17.70 -23.44 -5.36
CA ILE A 61 -16.40 -24.03 -5.70
C ILE A 61 -15.36 -22.93 -5.94
N ARG A 62 -15.69 -21.87 -6.67
CA ARG A 62 -14.75 -20.76 -6.91
C ARG A 62 -14.37 -20.03 -5.62
N ASN A 63 -15.33 -19.86 -4.71
CA ASN A 63 -15.09 -19.27 -3.39
C ASN A 63 -14.16 -20.16 -2.55
N LEU A 64 -14.39 -21.47 -2.55
CA LEU A 64 -13.49 -22.42 -1.92
C LEU A 64 -12.08 -22.35 -2.51
N VAL A 65 -11.95 -22.34 -3.84
CA VAL A 65 -10.66 -22.26 -4.53
C VAL A 65 -9.95 -20.94 -4.19
N ALA A 66 -10.67 -19.82 -4.15
CA ALA A 66 -10.12 -18.53 -3.73
C ALA A 66 -9.62 -18.57 -2.27
N PHE A 67 -10.38 -19.21 -1.39
CA PHE A 67 -10.00 -19.41 0.02
C PHE A 67 -8.72 -20.24 0.15
N VAL A 68 -8.59 -21.33 -0.61
CA VAL A 68 -7.39 -22.16 -0.62
C VAL A 68 -6.21 -21.41 -1.23
N ARG A 69 -6.40 -20.76 -2.38
CA ARG A 69 -5.35 -19.99 -3.08
C ARG A 69 -4.75 -18.89 -2.20
N ARG A 70 -5.57 -18.23 -1.39
CA ARG A 70 -5.11 -17.19 -0.45
C ARG A 70 -4.16 -17.75 0.62
N ARG A 71 -4.31 -19.01 1.00
CA ARG A 71 -3.52 -19.68 2.05
C ARG A 71 -2.35 -20.50 1.53
N ASP A 72 -2.32 -20.85 0.24
CA ASP A 72 -1.26 -21.66 -0.33
C ASP A 72 0.08 -20.90 -0.29
N GLU A 73 1.03 -21.39 0.51
CA GLU A 73 2.36 -20.79 0.66
C GLU A 73 3.10 -20.64 -0.67
N ARG A 74 2.91 -21.57 -1.62
CA ARG A 74 3.57 -21.51 -2.93
C ARG A 74 3.08 -20.28 -3.71
N VAL A 75 1.80 -19.96 -3.57
CA VAL A 75 1.18 -18.78 -4.17
C VAL A 75 1.63 -17.52 -3.46
N GLN A 76 1.73 -17.54 -2.12
CA GLN A 76 2.22 -16.39 -1.36
C GLN A 76 3.69 -16.07 -1.67
N ARG A 77 4.58 -17.08 -1.72
CA ARG A 77 5.99 -16.90 -2.09
C ARG A 77 6.11 -16.33 -3.51
N TYR A 78 5.37 -16.87 -4.46
CA TYR A 78 5.37 -16.35 -5.83
C TYR A 78 4.86 -14.91 -5.91
N LYS A 79 3.77 -14.60 -5.19
CA LYS A 79 3.20 -13.26 -5.12
C LYS A 79 4.20 -12.26 -4.55
N LYS A 80 4.90 -12.60 -3.47
CA LYS A 80 5.93 -11.73 -2.85
C LYS A 80 7.06 -11.43 -3.83
N VAL A 81 7.57 -12.45 -4.52
CA VAL A 81 8.63 -12.27 -5.52
C VAL A 81 8.18 -11.34 -6.64
N LEU A 82 6.93 -11.49 -7.11
CA LEU A 82 6.39 -10.63 -8.16
C LEU A 82 6.22 -9.18 -7.68
N GLU A 83 5.70 -8.97 -6.46
CA GLU A 83 5.55 -7.64 -5.87
C GLU A 83 6.92 -6.93 -5.70
N GLU A 84 7.93 -7.66 -5.23
CA GLU A 84 9.29 -7.14 -5.10
C GLU A 84 9.90 -6.75 -6.45
N GLN A 85 9.72 -7.57 -7.49
CA GLN A 85 10.15 -7.24 -8.85
C GLN A 85 9.47 -5.98 -9.37
N THR A 86 8.15 -5.86 -9.23
CA THR A 86 7.40 -4.67 -9.67
C THR A 86 7.79 -3.41 -8.89
N HIS A 87 8.09 -3.55 -7.59
CA HIS A 87 8.53 -2.44 -6.76
C HIS A 87 9.89 -1.91 -7.20
N LEU A 88 10.83 -2.82 -7.48
CA LEU A 88 12.15 -2.46 -7.99
C LEU A 88 12.06 -1.80 -9.37
N GLU A 89 11.20 -2.28 -10.25
CA GLU A 89 10.97 -1.68 -11.57
C GLU A 89 10.42 -0.24 -11.43
N ASN A 90 9.39 -0.04 -10.61
CA ASN A 90 8.84 1.29 -10.35
C ASN A 90 9.87 2.26 -9.75
N LEU A 91 10.75 1.79 -8.86
CA LEU A 91 11.81 2.64 -8.30
C LEU A 91 12.81 3.09 -9.38
N ARG A 92 13.17 2.21 -10.31
CA ARG A 92 14.04 2.55 -11.43
C ARG A 92 13.40 3.56 -12.36
N GLU A 93 12.11 3.41 -12.64
CA GLU A 93 11.36 4.39 -13.44
C GLU A 93 11.33 5.76 -12.76
N ILE A 94 11.17 5.82 -11.43
CA ILE A 94 11.20 7.08 -10.67
C ILE A 94 12.61 7.70 -10.70
N GLU A 95 13.66 6.91 -10.51
CA GLU A 95 15.05 7.38 -10.57
C GLU A 95 15.39 7.95 -11.94
N GLU A 96 15.05 7.22 -13.01
CA GLU A 96 15.24 7.68 -14.40
C GLU A 96 14.44 8.96 -14.70
N ALA A 97 13.22 9.10 -14.17
CA ALA A 97 12.42 10.31 -14.32
C ALA A 97 13.04 11.52 -13.59
N LEU A 98 13.58 11.30 -12.38
CA LEU A 98 14.26 12.35 -11.61
C LEU A 98 15.56 12.79 -12.29
N ASP A 99 16.35 11.85 -12.80
CA ASP A 99 17.58 12.15 -13.53
C ASP A 99 17.27 12.87 -14.86
N ALA A 100 16.17 12.56 -15.52
CA ALA A 100 15.74 13.27 -16.72
C ALA A 100 15.28 14.71 -16.42
N GLU A 101 14.63 14.95 -15.28
CA GLU A 101 14.16 16.29 -14.88
C GLU A 101 15.27 17.17 -14.27
N PHE A 102 16.20 16.57 -13.51
CA PHE A 102 17.15 17.29 -12.65
C PHE A 102 18.62 16.91 -12.84
N GLY A 103 18.95 15.92 -13.68
CA GLY A 103 20.30 15.35 -13.82
C GLY A 103 21.36 16.23 -14.48
N ASP A 104 21.04 17.48 -14.83
CA ASP A 104 21.96 18.41 -15.53
C ASP A 104 22.68 19.41 -14.58
N GLU A 105 22.67 19.18 -13.27
CA GLU A 105 23.40 20.05 -12.31
C GLU A 105 24.94 19.88 -12.39
N SER A 106 25.44 18.85 -13.10
CA SER A 106 26.87 18.64 -13.32
C SER A 106 27.47 19.52 -14.43
N ALA A 107 26.66 20.23 -15.24
CA ALA A 107 27.16 21.15 -16.26
C ALA A 107 27.67 22.50 -15.70
N LEU A 108 27.46 22.78 -14.41
CA LEU A 108 27.93 23.99 -13.74
C LEU A 108 29.34 23.86 -13.11
N ALA A 109 29.96 22.68 -13.18
CA ALA A 109 31.28 22.44 -12.57
C ALA A 109 32.48 22.77 -13.48
N GLU A 110 32.30 23.00 -14.78
CA GLU A 110 33.42 23.21 -15.72
C GLU A 110 33.61 24.64 -16.26
N ASN A 111 32.80 25.62 -15.81
CA ASN A 111 33.12 27.04 -16.02
C ASN A 111 33.25 27.75 -14.67
N GLY A 112 34.34 27.42 -13.96
CA GLY A 112 34.83 28.19 -12.82
C GLY A 112 35.32 29.56 -13.27
N GLN A 113 34.38 30.46 -13.57
CA GLN A 113 34.61 31.89 -13.54
C GLN A 113 34.14 32.35 -12.16
N GLU A 114 35.11 32.61 -11.28
CA GLU A 114 34.88 33.11 -9.92
C GLU A 114 34.33 34.54 -10.00
N ASP A 115 33.02 34.68 -10.24
CA ASP A 115 32.34 35.96 -10.07
C ASP A 115 31.96 36.11 -8.59
N VAL A 116 32.84 36.85 -7.92
CA VAL A 116 32.67 37.46 -6.61
C VAL A 116 31.39 38.29 -6.60
N ASP A 117 30.32 37.80 -5.98
CA ASP A 117 29.34 38.66 -5.32
C ASP A 117 28.63 37.92 -4.17
N GLY A 118 29.00 38.30 -2.95
CA GLY A 118 28.61 37.70 -1.67
C GLY A 118 27.14 37.84 -1.31
N ASN A 119 26.24 37.19 -2.03
CA ASN A 119 24.81 37.18 -1.74
C ASN A 119 24.19 35.78 -1.66
N ARG A 120 24.97 34.75 -1.30
CA ARG A 120 24.43 33.43 -0.94
C ARG A 120 23.53 33.57 0.29
N LEU A 121 22.22 33.62 0.07
CA LEU A 121 21.20 33.71 1.12
C LEU A 121 21.02 32.34 1.78
N LEU A 122 21.56 32.16 2.98
CA LEU A 122 21.35 30.97 3.80
C LEU A 122 20.02 31.06 4.53
N TYR A 123 19.15 30.07 4.33
CA TYR A 123 17.84 30.05 4.98
C TYR A 123 17.80 29.05 6.14
N CYS A 124 17.30 29.48 7.29
CA CYS A 124 17.04 28.60 8.41
C CYS A 124 15.59 28.12 8.37
N ILE A 125 15.36 26.85 8.04
CA ILE A 125 14.02 26.22 7.99
C ILE A 125 13.31 26.28 9.36
N VAL A 126 14.07 26.29 10.46
CA VAL A 126 13.52 26.32 11.83
C VAL A 126 13.02 27.71 12.24
N CYS A 127 13.59 28.78 11.68
CA CYS A 127 13.28 30.16 12.09
C CYS A 127 12.72 31.01 10.94
N GLU A 128 12.54 30.37 9.78
CA GLU A 128 12.08 30.96 8.53
C GLU A 128 12.77 32.27 8.16
N LYS A 129 14.10 32.31 8.33
CA LYS A 129 14.89 33.53 8.12
C LYS A 129 16.04 33.28 7.17
N ALA A 130 16.19 34.20 6.23
CA ALA A 130 17.32 34.27 5.34
C ALA A 130 18.45 35.09 5.96
N PHE A 131 19.69 34.60 5.80
CA PHE A 131 20.92 35.14 6.35
C PHE A 131 21.89 35.36 5.20
N ARG A 132 22.56 36.51 5.20
CA ARG A 132 23.50 36.87 4.14
C ARG A 132 24.91 36.31 4.35
N THR A 133 25.20 35.73 5.52
CA THR A 133 26.53 35.20 5.87
C THR A 133 26.44 33.94 6.71
N ASP A 134 27.34 32.98 6.44
CA ASP A 134 27.44 31.70 7.17
C ASP A 134 27.60 31.92 8.68
N GLN A 135 28.44 32.88 9.07
CA GLN A 135 28.72 33.18 10.48
C GLN A 135 27.44 33.59 11.25
N LYS A 136 26.51 34.33 10.61
CA LYS A 136 25.26 34.77 11.26
C LYS A 136 24.26 33.61 11.36
N ALA A 137 24.19 32.76 10.35
CA ALA A 137 23.38 31.53 10.36
C ALA A 137 23.86 30.58 11.48
N ASP A 138 25.18 30.34 11.56
CA ASP A 138 25.80 29.48 12.56
C ASP A 138 25.66 30.00 13.99
N ALA A 139 25.86 31.30 14.19
CA ALA A 139 25.69 31.91 15.52
C ALA A 139 24.25 31.76 16.02
N ARG A 140 23.26 31.88 15.12
CA ARG A 140 21.84 31.67 15.46
C ARG A 140 21.53 30.19 15.71
N ALA A 141 22.04 29.29 14.89
CA ALA A 141 21.90 27.84 15.09
C ALA A 141 22.50 27.40 16.44
N LYS A 142 23.69 27.89 16.78
CA LYS A 142 24.35 27.65 18.08
C LYS A 142 23.53 28.22 19.25
N LYS A 143 22.94 29.43 19.11
CA LYS A 143 22.05 30.01 20.14
C LYS A 143 20.77 29.19 20.34
N SER A 144 20.10 28.79 19.26
CA SER A 144 18.90 27.96 19.31
C SER A 144 19.15 26.62 20.01
N ARG A 145 20.25 25.93 19.65
CA ARG A 145 20.69 24.68 20.32
C ARG A 145 20.96 24.88 21.81
N LYS A 146 21.57 26.01 22.21
CA LYS A 146 21.88 26.32 23.61
C LYS A 146 20.62 26.61 24.44
N GLN A 147 19.63 27.30 23.86
CA GLN A 147 18.34 27.54 24.49
C GLN A 147 17.59 26.21 24.70
N LYS A 148 17.47 25.39 23.65
CA LYS A 148 16.81 24.08 23.72
C LYS A 148 17.49 23.14 24.73
N ARG A 149 18.81 23.19 24.87
CA ARG A 149 19.56 22.44 25.90
C ARG A 149 19.29 22.94 27.32
N ARG A 150 19.09 24.24 27.52
CA ARG A 150 18.71 24.82 28.83
C ARG A 150 17.28 24.48 29.22
N GLU A 151 16.36 24.53 28.28
CA GLU A 151 14.96 24.13 28.48
C GLU A 151 14.85 22.65 28.83
N ARG A 152 15.56 21.77 28.11
CA ARG A 152 15.66 20.33 28.47
C ARG A 152 16.21 20.11 29.87
N LYS A 153 17.30 20.79 30.24
CA LYS A 153 17.90 20.64 31.58
C LYS A 153 17.00 21.20 32.69
N LYS A 154 16.17 22.21 32.38
CA LYS A 154 15.19 22.76 33.31
C LYS A 154 13.98 21.83 33.47
N ALA A 155 13.55 21.18 32.39
CA ALA A 155 12.50 20.15 32.42
C ALA A 155 12.96 18.87 33.15
N GLU A 156 14.23 18.51 33.01
CA GLU A 156 14.86 17.39 33.74
C GLU A 156 14.93 17.69 35.24
N LEU A 157 15.32 18.92 35.64
CA LEU A 157 15.34 19.34 37.04
C LEU A 157 13.94 19.52 37.67
N SER A 158 12.88 19.64 36.87
CA SER A 158 11.50 19.73 37.37
C SER A 158 10.82 18.38 37.58
N LEU A 159 11.46 17.27 37.18
CA LEU A 159 10.94 15.91 37.37
C LEU A 159 11.47 15.24 38.65
N ASP A 160 12.41 15.85 39.38
CA ASP A 160 12.96 15.35 40.64
C ASP A 160 12.33 15.99 41.89
N GLY A 161 11.14 16.61 41.74
CA GLY A 161 10.49 17.32 42.83
C GLY A 161 8.99 17.42 42.67
N GLU A 162 8.29 16.29 42.74
CA GLU A 162 6.98 16.11 43.39
C GLU A 162 6.51 14.65 43.19
N ASP A 163 6.61 13.85 44.25
CA ASP A 163 5.74 12.69 44.44
C ASP A 163 4.29 13.20 44.61
N ASN A 164 3.39 12.88 43.67
CA ASN A 164 2.06 12.28 43.93
C ASN A 164 1.13 12.27 42.68
N SER A 165 0.52 11.09 42.49
CA SER A 165 -0.79 10.80 41.86
C SER A 165 -1.05 11.16 40.39
N ASP A 166 -1.31 10.10 39.62
CA ASP A 166 -2.28 9.96 38.52
C ASP A 166 -2.14 10.85 37.27
N ASP A 167 -1.42 10.38 36.23
CA ASP A 167 -1.88 10.53 34.84
C ASP A 167 -1.06 9.69 33.82
N ALA A 168 -1.21 8.36 33.86
CA ALA A 168 -0.55 7.42 32.93
C ALA A 168 -1.33 7.20 31.61
N VAL A 169 -1.89 8.26 30.99
CA VAL A 169 -2.75 8.07 29.79
C VAL A 169 -2.33 8.89 28.56
N VAL A 170 -1.33 9.79 28.63
CA VAL A 170 -1.02 10.67 27.49
C VAL A 170 0.35 10.41 26.83
N GLU A 171 1.17 9.50 27.39
CA GLU A 171 2.53 9.26 26.85
C GLU A 171 2.62 8.18 25.77
N PHE A 172 1.56 7.41 25.53
CA PHE A 172 1.61 6.31 24.55
C PHE A 172 1.30 6.75 23.10
N VAL A 173 0.74 7.95 22.89
CA VAL A 173 0.35 8.41 21.54
C VAL A 173 1.45 9.23 20.86
N PHE A 174 2.34 9.87 21.61
CA PHE A 174 3.35 10.77 21.03
C PHE A 174 4.67 10.09 20.63
N LEU A 175 4.97 8.90 21.16
CA LEU A 175 6.18 8.15 20.78
C LEU A 175 5.99 7.28 19.53
N GLY A 176 4.77 6.80 19.24
CA GLY A 176 4.52 5.98 18.03
C GLY A 176 4.55 6.74 16.70
N LEU A 177 4.33 8.06 16.71
CA LEU A 177 4.33 8.88 15.50
C LEU A 177 5.71 9.39 15.08
N PHE A 178 6.70 9.36 15.99
CA PHE A 178 8.05 9.82 15.68
C PHE A 178 8.94 8.72 15.08
N GLU A 179 8.60 7.45 15.27
CA GLU A 179 9.34 6.32 14.69
C GLU A 179 8.93 6.05 13.23
N VAL A 180 7.65 6.25 12.88
CA VAL A 180 7.14 6.10 11.50
C VAL A 180 7.71 7.16 10.54
N LEU A 181 8.13 8.33 11.04
CA LEU A 181 8.65 9.40 10.20
C LEU A 181 10.17 9.30 9.92
N ILE A 182 10.89 8.41 10.60
CA ILE A 182 12.35 8.25 10.39
C ILE A 182 12.66 7.06 9.46
N GLU A 183 11.81 6.04 9.38
CA GLU A 183 12.04 4.90 8.48
C GLU A 183 11.65 5.14 7.02
N THR A 184 11.02 6.26 6.68
CA THR A 184 10.67 6.62 5.28
C THR A 184 11.74 7.47 4.57
N LYS A 185 12.93 7.61 5.16
CA LYS A 185 14.10 8.23 4.52
C LYS A 185 15.40 7.48 4.81
N ASN A 186 15.42 6.19 4.52
CA ASN A 186 16.63 5.49 4.09
C ASN A 186 16.29 4.58 2.92
#